data_AF-A0A2V7UD68-F1
#
_entry.id   AF-A0A2V7UD68-F1
#
_cell.length_a   1.000
_cell.length_b   1.000
_cell.length_c   1.000
_cell.angle_alpha   90.00
_cell.angle_beta   90.00
_cell.angle_gamma   90.00
#
_symmetry.space_group_name_H-M   'P 1'
#
loop_
_entity.id
_entity.type
_entity.pdbx_description
1 polymer ?
#
loop_
_entity_poly.entity_id
_entity_poly.type
_entity_poly.pdbx_seq_one_letter_code
_entity_poly.pdbx_strand_id
1 'polypeptide(L)'
;MSAASAAAPLAALRRPAVDPGRPFVSPAFDYLIIGGGLSILVLGILQSGALPSLAQLLAKNLWFIVFVANSAHFAASTVRLYTKPGALRDFRFLTLGLPFVALAALAAAITVPGLVGRHLVSLYLTWSPYHYAAQAYGIAILYCHRSSPGWDTTGRRLLRLSCFLPFFYTFFSLPGAGFSWLMPEAFLTQPAVAAARDLLVGAARIASFAAPVALFFRQQTGGRTPLPLISLLAVICNAVWLVPFSYQLPLVMITVTVFHGLQYLAIVMIVHVKERARAGNGPAWRPAAGFYTACLVVAYLLFHLWPRAYVLAGFSYAQSYLLIVSVINIHHFIVDAYIWRLRRDPGYAAVATAGPAPPAGAAVAS
;
A
#
# COMPACT_ATOMS: atom_id res chain seq x y z
N MET A 1 -62.62 -0.55 -32.38
CA MET A 1 -61.82 -1.42 -31.48
C MET A 1 -60.46 -1.64 -32.11
N SER A 2 -59.41 -0.97 -31.62
CA SER A 2 -58.02 -1.31 -31.93
C SER A 2 -57.22 -1.03 -30.65
N ALA A 3 -56.87 -2.10 -29.96
CA ALA A 3 -56.07 -2.05 -28.75
C ALA A 3 -54.60 -1.92 -29.14
N ALA A 4 -54.05 -0.71 -28.99
CA ALA A 4 -52.61 -0.49 -29.03
C ALA A 4 -52.00 -1.09 -27.75
N SER A 5 -51.49 -2.31 -27.86
CA SER A 5 -50.65 -2.93 -26.84
C SER A 5 -49.32 -2.17 -26.77
N ALA A 6 -49.17 -1.33 -25.76
CA ALA A 6 -47.90 -0.74 -25.39
C ALA A 6 -47.00 -1.84 -24.82
N ALA A 7 -46.10 -2.37 -25.65
CA ALA A 7 -45.01 -3.20 -25.18
C ALA A 7 -44.10 -2.35 -24.27
N ALA A 8 -44.29 -2.49 -22.96
CA ALA A 8 -43.33 -1.99 -21.98
C ALA A 8 -41.95 -2.59 -22.27
N PRO A 9 -40.86 -1.80 -22.29
CA PRO A 9 -39.54 -2.34 -22.55
C PRO A 9 -39.11 -3.23 -21.36
N LEU A 10 -39.25 -4.54 -21.56
CA LEU A 10 -38.58 -5.60 -20.80
C LEU A 10 -37.07 -5.51 -21.06
N ALA A 11 -36.40 -4.52 -20.47
CA ALA A 11 -34.94 -4.46 -20.48
C ALA A 11 -34.34 -3.61 -19.33
N ALA A 12 -34.95 -3.64 -18.15
CA ALA A 12 -34.22 -3.38 -16.91
C ALA A 12 -33.63 -4.70 -16.41
N LEU A 13 -32.69 -5.28 -17.18
CA LEU A 13 -31.84 -6.35 -16.67
C LEU A 13 -31.19 -5.84 -15.38
N ARG A 14 -31.62 -6.38 -14.24
CA ARG A 14 -31.04 -6.12 -12.92
C ARG A 14 -29.53 -6.22 -13.06
N ARG A 15 -28.83 -5.08 -12.95
CA ARG A 15 -27.36 -5.07 -12.87
C ARG A 15 -26.94 -6.10 -11.80
N PRO A 16 -25.86 -6.87 -12.02
CA PRO A 16 -25.41 -7.84 -11.03
C PRO A 16 -25.30 -7.16 -9.66
N ALA A 17 -25.78 -7.85 -8.63
CA ALA A 17 -25.93 -7.34 -7.26
C ALA A 17 -24.60 -6.95 -6.58
N VAL A 18 -23.46 -7.19 -7.24
CA VAL A 18 -22.10 -6.85 -6.80
C VAL A 18 -21.26 -6.50 -8.02
N ASP A 19 -20.59 -5.34 -7.99
CA ASP A 19 -19.56 -4.98 -8.98
C ASP A 19 -18.21 -5.62 -8.60
N PRO A 20 -17.66 -6.55 -9.40
CA PRO A 20 -16.34 -7.13 -9.12
C PRO A 20 -15.19 -6.11 -9.30
N GLY A 21 -15.42 -4.99 -9.97
CA GLY A 21 -14.38 -4.04 -10.35
C GLY A 21 -13.69 -4.42 -11.65
N ARG A 22 -13.32 -3.39 -12.43
CA ARG A 22 -12.65 -3.55 -13.72
C ARG A 22 -11.16 -3.78 -13.51
N PRO A 23 -10.58 -4.92 -13.93
CA PRO A 23 -9.17 -5.21 -13.69
C PRO A 23 -8.23 -4.32 -14.54
N PHE A 24 -7.00 -4.16 -14.06
CA PHE A 24 -5.84 -3.60 -14.74
C PHE A 24 -5.15 -4.62 -15.63
N VAL A 25 -4.92 -5.84 -15.11
CA VAL A 25 -4.24 -6.92 -15.84
C VAL A 25 -5.22 -8.08 -16.08
N SER A 26 -5.70 -8.70 -15.01
CA SER A 26 -6.69 -9.77 -15.06
C SER A 26 -7.37 -9.90 -13.70
N PRO A 27 -8.61 -10.43 -13.61
CA PRO A 27 -9.28 -10.59 -12.33
C PRO A 27 -8.44 -11.34 -11.29
N ALA A 28 -7.79 -12.44 -11.69
CA ALA A 28 -6.95 -13.23 -10.78
C ALA A 28 -5.74 -12.43 -10.26
N PHE A 29 -5.00 -11.77 -11.16
CA PHE A 29 -3.84 -10.97 -10.77
C PHE A 29 -4.24 -9.83 -9.85
N ASP A 30 -5.29 -9.10 -10.22
CA ASP A 30 -5.77 -7.93 -9.50
C ASP A 30 -6.28 -8.31 -8.11
N TYR A 31 -7.05 -9.39 -7.95
CA TYR A 31 -7.54 -9.81 -6.64
C TYR A 31 -6.45 -10.41 -5.76
N LEU A 32 -5.58 -11.25 -6.31
CA LEU A 32 -4.53 -11.94 -5.54
C LEU A 32 -3.41 -10.97 -5.14
N ILE A 33 -2.96 -10.12 -6.06
CA ILE A 33 -1.80 -9.24 -5.86
C ILE A 33 -2.24 -7.84 -5.42
N ILE A 34 -3.00 -7.12 -6.25
CA ILE A 34 -3.33 -5.70 -5.97
C ILE A 34 -4.34 -5.57 -4.82
N GLY A 35 -5.36 -6.43 -4.78
CA GLY A 35 -6.34 -6.51 -3.70
C GLY A 35 -5.76 -7.13 -2.42
N GLY A 36 -4.65 -7.85 -2.54
CA GLY A 36 -3.97 -8.49 -1.41
C GLY A 36 -4.54 -9.85 -1.00
N GLY A 37 -5.42 -10.46 -1.80
CA GLY A 37 -6.03 -11.76 -1.47
C GLY A 37 -5.02 -12.88 -1.21
N LEU A 38 -3.90 -12.91 -1.94
CA LEU A 38 -2.82 -13.88 -1.71
C LEU A 38 -2.21 -13.74 -0.31
N SER A 39 -2.12 -12.51 0.20
CA SER A 39 -1.57 -12.26 1.53
C SER A 39 -2.42 -12.88 2.63
N ILE A 40 -3.75 -12.81 2.51
CA ILE A 40 -4.69 -13.38 3.49
C ILE A 40 -4.55 -14.90 3.51
N LEU A 41 -4.44 -15.52 2.32
CA LEU A 41 -4.23 -16.96 2.20
C LEU A 41 -2.91 -17.40 2.84
N VAL A 42 -1.81 -16.73 2.50
CA VAL A 42 -0.48 -17.06 3.05
C VAL A 42 -0.45 -16.85 4.56
N LEU A 43 -0.98 -15.74 5.07
CA LEU A 43 -1.03 -15.46 6.51
C LEU A 43 -1.91 -16.46 7.26
N GLY A 44 -3.08 -16.82 6.70
CA GLY A 44 -3.96 -17.84 7.29
C GLY A 44 -3.29 -19.22 7.37
N ILE A 45 -2.57 -19.62 6.33
CA ILE A 45 -1.79 -20.87 6.33
C ILE A 45 -0.66 -20.82 7.36
N LEU A 46 0.09 -19.72 7.44
CA LEU A 46 1.17 -19.56 8.41
C LEU A 46 0.66 -19.60 9.85
N GLN A 47 -0.46 -18.94 10.12
CA GLN A 47 -1.05 -18.87 11.46
C GLN A 47 -1.70 -20.17 11.90
N SER A 48 -2.35 -20.89 10.98
CA SER A 48 -2.97 -22.18 11.30
C SER A 48 -1.95 -23.28 11.58
N GLY A 49 -0.69 -23.10 11.15
CA GLY A 49 0.32 -24.15 11.22
C GLY A 49 0.04 -25.33 10.27
N ALA A 50 -0.94 -25.21 9.35
CA ALA A 50 -1.37 -26.30 8.49
C ALA A 50 -0.28 -26.76 7.50
N LEU A 51 0.64 -25.87 7.11
CA LEU A 51 1.75 -26.17 6.19
C LEU A 51 3.09 -25.71 6.78
N PRO A 52 3.68 -26.47 7.73
CA PRO A 52 4.95 -26.11 8.36
C PRO A 52 6.12 -26.07 7.36
N SER A 53 6.07 -26.90 6.31
CA SER A 53 7.03 -26.87 5.21
C SER A 53 7.02 -25.54 4.45
N LEU A 54 5.85 -24.92 4.26
CA LEU A 54 5.73 -23.60 3.66
C LEU A 54 6.33 -22.53 4.56
N ALA A 55 6.07 -22.59 5.87
CA ALA A 55 6.67 -21.65 6.83
C ALA A 55 8.20 -21.73 6.82
N GLN A 56 8.76 -22.94 6.81
CA GLN A 56 10.21 -23.16 6.69
C GLN A 56 10.77 -22.68 5.35
N LEU A 57 10.07 -22.93 4.24
CA LEU A 57 10.47 -22.46 2.92
C LEU A 57 10.52 -20.92 2.87
N LEU A 58 9.48 -20.25 3.39
CA LEU A 58 9.42 -18.79 3.45
C LEU A 58 10.51 -18.23 4.38
N ALA A 59 10.73 -18.84 5.55
CA ALA A 59 11.79 -18.43 6.47
C ALA A 59 13.19 -18.58 5.85
N LYS A 60 13.46 -19.72 5.19
CA LYS A 60 14.75 -19.99 4.53
C LYS A 60 15.04 -19.02 3.39
N ASN A 61 14.02 -18.60 2.65
CA ASN A 61 14.15 -17.71 1.50
C ASN A 61 13.76 -16.27 1.81
N LEU A 62 13.58 -15.93 3.09
CA LEU A 62 12.99 -14.65 3.50
C LEU A 62 13.79 -13.46 2.99
N TRP A 63 15.12 -13.54 3.04
CA TRP A 63 16.01 -12.49 2.54
C TRP A 63 15.77 -12.22 1.05
N PHE A 64 15.61 -13.28 0.25
CA PHE A 64 15.41 -13.17 -1.20
C PHE A 64 14.02 -12.59 -1.49
N ILE A 65 12.98 -13.08 -0.80
CA ILE A 65 11.61 -12.58 -0.94
C ILE A 65 11.54 -11.10 -0.56
N VAL A 66 12.14 -10.71 0.57
CA VAL A 66 12.23 -9.31 1.01
C VAL A 66 13.00 -8.47 0.01
N PHE A 67 14.07 -9.00 -0.59
CA PHE A 67 14.85 -8.28 -1.58
C PHE A 67 14.04 -8.02 -2.87
N VAL A 68 13.45 -9.06 -3.46
CA VAL A 68 12.75 -8.94 -4.75
C VAL A 68 11.38 -8.26 -4.65
N ALA A 69 10.72 -8.32 -3.49
CA ALA A 69 9.42 -7.68 -3.28
C ALA A 69 9.57 -6.34 -2.53
N ASN A 70 9.91 -6.39 -1.25
CA ASN A 70 9.83 -5.23 -0.36
C ASN A 70 10.94 -4.19 -0.65
N SER A 71 12.18 -4.65 -0.81
CA SER A 71 13.33 -3.76 -1.07
C SER A 71 13.21 -3.13 -2.47
N ALA A 72 12.81 -3.92 -3.47
CA ALA A 72 12.49 -3.42 -4.81
C ALA A 72 11.33 -2.39 -4.79
N HIS A 73 10.33 -2.59 -3.94
CA HIS A 73 9.24 -1.62 -3.74
C HIS A 73 9.73 -0.28 -3.20
N PHE A 74 10.57 -0.26 -2.14
CA PHE A 74 11.15 0.99 -1.63
C PHE A 74 11.98 1.71 -2.72
N ALA A 75 12.76 0.94 -3.47
CA ALA A 75 13.53 1.47 -4.59
C ALA A 75 12.64 2.01 -5.72
N ALA A 76 11.46 1.41 -5.96
CA ALA A 76 10.55 1.81 -7.01
C ALA A 76 10.06 3.26 -6.86
N SER A 77 9.78 3.75 -5.65
CA SER A 77 9.44 5.17 -5.43
C SER A 77 10.58 6.10 -5.86
N THR A 78 11.82 5.71 -5.54
CA THR A 78 13.01 6.47 -5.89
C THR A 78 13.20 6.46 -7.40
N VAL A 79 13.25 5.29 -8.02
CA VAL A 79 13.40 5.15 -9.48
C VAL A 79 12.29 5.92 -10.20
N ARG A 80 11.04 5.83 -9.73
CA ARG A 80 9.91 6.57 -10.29
C ARG A 80 10.08 8.09 -10.18
N LEU A 81 10.52 8.59 -9.02
CA LEU A 81 10.76 10.02 -8.81
C LEU A 81 11.78 10.55 -9.82
N TYR A 82 12.94 9.89 -9.95
CA TYR A 82 14.02 10.39 -10.82
C TYR A 82 13.81 10.10 -12.31
N THR A 83 12.97 9.13 -12.67
CA THR A 83 12.63 8.86 -14.08
C THR A 83 11.47 9.70 -14.61
N LYS A 84 10.76 10.42 -13.73
CA LYS A 84 9.69 11.34 -14.14
C LYS A 84 10.29 12.59 -14.81
N PRO A 85 9.87 12.93 -16.05
CA PRO A 85 10.35 14.13 -16.73
C PRO A 85 10.11 15.40 -15.90
N GLY A 86 11.12 16.26 -15.81
CA GLY A 86 11.02 17.51 -15.05
C GLY A 86 11.07 17.35 -13.52
N ALA A 87 11.21 16.14 -12.97
CA ALA A 87 11.16 15.91 -11.53
C ALA A 87 12.22 16.70 -10.75
N LEU A 88 13.45 16.82 -11.27
CA LEU A 88 14.50 17.64 -10.66
C LEU A 88 14.11 19.12 -10.55
N ARG A 89 13.32 19.65 -11.49
CA ARG A 89 12.86 21.04 -11.47
C ARG A 89 11.64 21.21 -10.57
N ASP A 90 10.66 20.33 -10.71
CA ASP A 90 9.35 20.46 -10.07
C ASP A 90 9.36 19.98 -8.61
N PHE A 91 10.32 19.12 -8.24
CA PHE A 91 10.45 18.52 -6.92
C PHE A 91 11.88 18.65 -6.33
N ARG A 92 12.54 19.80 -6.55
CA ARG A 92 13.94 20.06 -6.11
C ARG A 92 14.25 19.61 -4.69
N PHE A 93 13.39 19.95 -3.73
CA PHE A 93 13.62 19.53 -2.35
C PHE A 93 13.53 18.01 -2.20
N LEU A 94 12.56 17.34 -2.82
CA LEU A 94 12.46 15.88 -2.72
C LEU A 94 13.62 15.15 -3.40
N THR A 95 14.10 15.65 -4.53
CA THR A 95 15.16 15.00 -5.31
C THR A 95 16.57 15.37 -4.84
N LEU A 96 16.76 16.51 -4.18
CA LEU A 96 18.09 16.97 -3.76
C LEU A 96 18.16 17.16 -2.25
N GLY A 97 17.24 17.93 -1.66
CA GLY A 97 17.29 18.27 -0.24
C GLY A 97 16.98 17.09 0.70
N LEU A 98 15.90 16.36 0.45
CA LEU A 98 15.40 15.28 1.29
C LEU A 98 16.42 14.13 1.45
N PRO A 99 17.16 13.69 0.41
CA PRO A 99 18.28 12.75 0.59
C PRO A 99 19.31 13.25 1.61
N PHE A 100 19.76 14.51 1.54
CA PHE A 100 20.73 15.04 2.51
C PHE A 100 20.15 15.12 3.93
N VAL A 101 18.88 15.51 4.07
CA VAL A 101 18.21 15.50 5.38
C VAL A 101 18.13 14.08 5.94
N ALA A 102 17.81 13.08 5.11
CA ALA A 102 17.78 11.68 5.52
C ALA A 102 19.18 11.18 5.94
N LEU A 103 20.24 11.54 5.20
CA LEU A 103 21.62 11.23 5.57
C LEU A 103 22.03 11.87 6.89
N ALA A 104 21.69 13.15 7.11
CA ALA A 104 21.97 13.85 8.35
C ALA A 104 21.21 13.23 9.54
N ALA A 105 19.94 12.89 9.36
CA ALA A 105 19.14 12.20 10.36
C ALA A 105 19.72 10.83 10.71
N LEU A 106 20.17 10.06 9.71
CA LEU A 106 20.83 8.78 9.92
C LEU A 106 22.15 8.94 10.68
N ALA A 107 22.99 9.90 10.29
CA ALA A 107 24.25 10.18 10.97
C ALA A 107 24.02 10.52 12.44
N ALA A 108 23.09 11.43 12.74
CA ALA A 108 22.74 11.76 14.12
C ALA A 108 22.19 10.55 14.90
N ALA A 109 21.32 9.75 14.25
CA ALA A 109 20.73 8.56 14.85
C ALA A 109 21.75 7.48 15.19
N ILE A 110 22.76 7.28 14.35
CA ILE A 110 23.77 6.24 14.57
C ILE A 110 24.83 6.67 15.59
N THR A 111 25.17 7.97 15.64
CA THR A 111 26.14 8.51 16.61
C THR A 111 25.57 8.62 18.02
N VAL A 112 24.26 8.88 18.15
CA VAL A 112 23.58 9.04 19.44
C VAL A 112 22.32 8.18 19.51
N PRO A 113 22.45 6.84 19.52
CA PRO A 113 21.32 5.91 19.35
C PRO A 113 20.27 6.04 20.46
N GLY A 114 20.69 6.31 21.69
CA GLY A 114 19.77 6.48 22.82
C GLY A 114 18.93 7.76 22.76
N LEU A 115 19.43 8.84 22.14
CA LEU A 115 18.73 10.12 22.07
C LEU A 115 17.95 10.28 20.76
N VAL A 116 18.55 9.89 19.62
CA VAL A 116 17.96 10.12 18.29
C VAL A 116 17.54 8.81 17.64
N GLY A 117 18.38 7.77 17.70
CA GLY A 117 18.13 6.49 17.03
C GLY A 117 16.83 5.83 17.45
N ARG A 118 16.54 5.76 18.76
CA ARG A 118 15.27 5.20 19.25
C ARG A 118 14.05 5.92 18.69
N HIS A 119 14.10 7.26 18.59
CA HIS A 119 12.98 8.06 18.11
C HIS A 119 12.81 7.95 16.60
N LEU A 120 13.90 7.75 15.86
CA LEU A 120 13.83 7.44 14.43
C LEU A 120 13.11 6.11 14.18
N VAL A 121 13.45 5.07 14.96
CA VAL A 121 12.78 3.76 14.86
C VAL A 121 11.30 3.86 15.27
N SER A 122 11.00 4.54 16.39
CA SER A 122 9.63 4.77 16.83
C SER A 122 8.81 5.55 15.80
N LEU A 123 9.39 6.58 15.18
CA LEU A 123 8.75 7.35 14.10
C LEU A 123 8.45 6.46 12.90
N TYR A 124 9.42 5.67 12.46
CA TYR A 124 9.24 4.69 11.38
C TYR A 124 8.07 3.75 11.70
N LEU A 125 8.11 3.07 12.85
CA LEU A 125 7.08 2.10 13.25
C LEU A 125 5.70 2.75 13.46
N THR A 126 5.66 4.02 13.85
CA THR A 126 4.41 4.79 13.98
C THR A 126 3.81 5.15 12.62
N TRP A 127 4.65 5.46 11.65
CA TRP A 127 4.21 5.93 10.33
C TRP A 127 3.89 4.77 9.38
N SER A 128 4.51 3.60 9.52
CA SER A 128 4.25 2.45 8.63
C SER A 128 2.75 2.06 8.54
N PRO A 129 1.99 1.89 9.64
CA PRO A 129 0.58 1.53 9.55
C PRO A 129 -0.28 2.65 8.94
N TYR A 130 0.10 3.92 9.15
CA TYR A 130 -0.54 5.06 8.48
C TYR A 130 -0.32 5.00 6.96
N HIS A 131 0.91 4.69 6.55
CA HIS A 131 1.28 4.55 5.14
C HIS A 131 0.51 3.39 4.47
N TYR A 132 0.37 2.24 5.14
CA TYR A 132 -0.42 1.11 4.63
C TYR A 132 -1.90 1.47 4.47
N ALA A 133 -2.48 2.18 5.44
CA ALA A 133 -3.85 2.69 5.35
C ALA A 133 -4.03 3.69 4.20
N ALA A 134 -3.06 4.57 3.97
CA ALA A 134 -3.07 5.52 2.86
C ALA A 134 -2.99 4.82 1.50
N GLN A 135 -2.16 3.78 1.37
CA GLN A 135 -2.08 2.95 0.16
C GLN A 135 -3.37 2.19 -0.10
N ALA A 136 -3.95 1.55 0.93
CA ALA A 136 -5.23 0.84 0.81
C ALA A 136 -6.34 1.78 0.32
N TYR A 137 -6.38 3.01 0.83
CA TYR A 137 -7.29 4.05 0.34
C TYR A 137 -7.02 4.43 -1.12
N GLY A 138 -5.75 4.61 -1.50
CA GLY A 138 -5.34 4.92 -2.87
C GLY A 138 -5.77 3.84 -3.87
N ILE A 139 -5.55 2.57 -3.53
CA ILE A 139 -5.96 1.41 -4.34
C ILE A 139 -7.50 1.34 -4.44
N ALA A 140 -8.21 1.45 -3.32
CA ALA A 140 -9.67 1.41 -3.31
C ALA A 140 -10.28 2.52 -4.17
N ILE A 141 -9.79 3.75 -4.04
CA ILE A 141 -10.24 4.89 -4.86
C ILE A 141 -9.91 4.69 -6.33
N LEU A 142 -8.75 4.11 -6.66
CA LEU A 142 -8.36 3.83 -8.04
C LEU A 142 -9.36 2.89 -8.73
N TYR A 143 -9.78 1.81 -8.05
CA TYR A 143 -10.80 0.90 -8.59
C TYR A 143 -12.21 1.52 -8.59
N CYS A 144 -12.56 2.33 -7.60
CA CYS A 144 -13.80 3.10 -7.63
C CYS A 144 -13.86 4.01 -8.87
N HIS A 145 -12.80 4.76 -9.17
CA HIS A 145 -12.74 5.61 -10.36
C HIS A 145 -12.85 4.81 -11.66
N ARG A 146 -12.24 3.63 -11.70
CA ARG A 146 -12.20 2.79 -12.90
C ARG A 146 -13.53 2.08 -13.19
N SER A 147 -14.20 1.61 -12.15
CA SER A 147 -15.37 0.72 -12.26
C SER A 147 -16.68 1.47 -12.09
N SER A 148 -16.67 2.49 -11.24
CA SER A 148 -17.87 3.19 -10.77
C SER A 148 -17.62 4.70 -10.70
N PRO A 149 -17.48 5.39 -11.85
CA PRO A 149 -17.36 6.84 -11.84
C PRO A 149 -18.60 7.47 -11.21
N GLY A 150 -18.43 8.53 -10.41
CA GLY A 150 -19.54 9.24 -9.77
C GLY A 150 -19.66 9.07 -8.25
N TRP A 151 -18.65 8.51 -7.57
CA TRP A 151 -18.61 8.50 -6.11
C TRP A 151 -18.78 9.91 -5.53
N ASP A 152 -19.63 10.04 -4.51
CA ASP A 152 -19.86 11.31 -3.82
C ASP A 152 -18.78 11.57 -2.76
N THR A 153 -18.77 12.79 -2.23
CA THR A 153 -17.77 13.20 -1.23
C THR A 153 -17.95 12.43 0.09
N THR A 154 -19.18 12.09 0.46
CA THR A 154 -19.46 11.34 1.69
C THR A 154 -18.94 9.91 1.58
N GLY A 155 -19.22 9.20 0.50
CA GLY A 155 -18.70 7.86 0.25
C GLY A 155 -17.18 7.83 0.28
N ARG A 156 -16.51 8.82 -0.34
CA ARG A 156 -15.05 8.94 -0.29
C ARG A 156 -14.50 9.16 1.13
N ARG A 157 -15.17 9.97 1.95
CA ARG A 157 -14.77 10.22 3.35
C ARG A 157 -14.94 8.97 4.20
N LEU A 158 -16.05 8.26 4.04
CA LEU A 158 -16.30 7.00 4.74
C LEU A 158 -15.31 5.91 4.33
N LEU A 159 -15.04 5.76 3.04
CA LEU A 159 -14.03 4.83 2.55
C LEU A 159 -12.65 5.15 3.14
N ARG A 160 -12.28 6.44 3.18
CA ARG A 160 -11.05 6.87 3.83
C ARG A 160 -11.05 6.49 5.31
N LEU A 161 -12.11 6.82 6.05
CA LEU A 161 -12.22 6.44 7.46
C LEU A 161 -12.04 4.92 7.63
N SER A 162 -12.73 4.09 6.83
CA SER A 162 -12.60 2.63 6.85
C SER A 162 -11.17 2.15 6.65
N CYS A 163 -10.39 2.80 5.78
CA CYS A 163 -8.97 2.45 5.58
C CYS A 163 -8.09 2.79 6.79
N PHE A 164 -8.42 3.87 7.53
CA PHE A 164 -7.61 4.37 8.64
C PHE A 164 -8.00 3.83 10.02
N LEU A 165 -9.18 3.21 10.17
CA LEU A 165 -9.57 2.51 11.40
C LEU A 165 -8.53 1.48 11.90
N PRO A 166 -7.98 0.60 11.05
CA PRO A 166 -6.93 -0.32 11.49
C PRO A 166 -5.61 0.38 11.83
N PHE A 167 -5.31 1.54 11.23
CA PHE A 167 -4.19 2.38 11.68
C PHE A 167 -4.42 2.87 13.11
N PHE A 168 -5.61 3.36 13.46
CA PHE A 168 -5.90 3.79 14.83
C PHE A 168 -5.77 2.65 15.83
N TYR A 169 -6.21 1.44 15.48
CA TYR A 169 -5.96 0.26 16.30
C TYR A 169 -4.47 0.08 16.59
N THR A 170 -3.61 0.06 15.56
CA THR A 170 -2.16 -0.10 15.74
C THR A 170 -1.54 1.08 16.49
N PHE A 171 -1.95 2.31 16.19
CA PHE A 171 -1.44 3.52 16.82
C PHE A 171 -1.64 3.50 18.34
N PHE A 172 -2.79 3.03 18.83
CA PHE A 172 -3.06 2.96 20.26
C PHE A 172 -2.57 1.65 20.92
N SER A 173 -2.28 0.60 20.17
CA SER A 173 -1.89 -0.71 20.73
C SER A 173 -0.39 -1.00 20.68
N LEU A 174 0.38 -0.38 19.79
CA LEU A 174 1.79 -0.70 19.55
C LEU A 174 2.72 -0.12 20.63
N PRO A 175 3.43 -0.94 21.43
CA PRO A 175 4.39 -0.46 22.42
C PRO A 175 5.65 0.14 21.77
N GLY A 176 6.18 1.23 22.34
CA GLY A 176 7.39 1.90 21.86
C GLY A 176 7.20 2.69 20.55
N ALA A 177 5.99 2.73 20.01
CA ALA A 177 5.57 3.49 18.84
C ALA A 177 4.12 3.97 19.03
N GLY A 178 3.57 4.69 18.04
CA GLY A 178 2.23 5.24 18.09
C GLY A 178 2.02 6.15 19.29
N PHE A 179 0.87 6.02 19.94
CA PHE A 179 0.50 6.78 21.13
C PHE A 179 1.49 6.59 22.29
N SER A 180 2.03 5.36 22.45
CA SER A 180 2.94 5.06 23.57
C SER A 180 4.32 5.71 23.42
N TRP A 181 4.73 6.05 22.20
CA TRP A 181 5.97 6.80 21.96
C TRP A 181 5.81 8.30 22.28
N LEU A 182 4.61 8.85 22.10
CA LEU A 182 4.36 10.29 22.24
C LEU A 182 4.08 10.72 23.68
N MET A 183 3.81 9.77 24.57
CA MET A 183 3.39 10.03 25.94
C MET A 183 4.35 9.41 26.95
N PRO A 184 4.64 10.08 28.08
CA PRO A 184 5.41 9.48 29.17
C PRO A 184 4.71 8.24 29.74
N GLU A 185 5.49 7.24 30.18
CA GLU A 185 4.95 6.01 30.77
C GLU A 185 4.04 6.28 31.97
N ALA A 186 4.41 7.24 32.84
CA ALA A 186 3.61 7.65 33.99
C ALA A 186 2.22 8.22 33.62
N PHE A 187 2.05 8.75 32.39
CA PHE A 187 0.75 9.18 31.89
C PHE A 187 -0.06 7.99 31.38
N LEU A 188 0.59 7.07 30.65
CA LEU A 188 -0.06 5.89 30.06
C LEU A 188 -0.58 4.90 31.10
N THR A 189 0.06 4.84 32.28
CA THR A 189 -0.33 3.94 33.38
C THR A 189 -1.42 4.52 34.27
N GLN A 190 -1.85 5.78 34.07
CA GLN A 190 -2.97 6.34 34.80
C GLN A 190 -4.24 5.54 34.48
N PRO A 191 -5.03 5.09 35.49
CA PRO A 191 -6.17 4.21 35.25
C PRO A 191 -7.18 4.74 34.23
N ALA A 192 -7.47 6.04 34.26
CA ALA A 192 -8.38 6.67 33.31
C ALA A 192 -7.84 6.67 31.86
N VAL A 193 -6.54 6.91 31.68
CA VAL A 193 -5.89 6.91 30.37
C VAL A 193 -5.81 5.50 29.81
N ALA A 194 -5.44 4.52 30.64
CA ALA A 194 -5.42 3.11 30.27
C ALA A 194 -6.81 2.64 29.84
N ALA A 195 -7.86 2.92 30.63
CA ALA A 195 -9.23 2.56 30.30
C ALA A 195 -9.72 3.22 29.00
N ALA A 196 -9.42 4.51 28.79
CA ALA A 196 -9.78 5.22 27.56
C ALA A 196 -9.05 4.62 26.34
N ARG A 197 -7.77 4.30 26.47
CA ARG A 197 -6.97 3.63 25.44
C ARG A 197 -7.55 2.27 25.10
N ASP A 198 -7.88 1.45 26.10
CA ASP A 198 -8.44 0.11 25.89
C ASP A 198 -9.80 0.18 25.19
N LEU A 199 -10.65 1.13 25.56
CA LEU A 199 -11.91 1.40 24.87
C LEU A 199 -11.68 1.77 23.40
N LEU A 200 -10.74 2.68 23.13
CA LEU A 200 -10.39 3.11 21.77
C LEU A 200 -9.84 1.95 20.94
N VAL A 201 -8.96 1.12 21.50
CA VAL A 201 -8.41 -0.08 20.85
C VAL A 201 -9.53 -1.08 20.55
N GLY A 202 -10.43 -1.34 21.51
CA GLY A 202 -11.57 -2.24 21.33
C GLY A 202 -12.53 -1.75 20.24
N ALA A 203 -12.88 -0.46 20.26
CA ALA A 203 -13.73 0.17 19.26
C ALA A 203 -13.08 0.14 17.86
N ALA A 204 -11.80 0.53 17.75
CA ALA A 204 -11.07 0.52 16.49
C ALA A 204 -10.93 -0.90 15.91
N ARG A 205 -10.70 -1.91 16.75
CA ARG A 205 -10.65 -3.33 16.35
C ARG A 205 -11.94 -3.75 15.66
N ILE A 206 -13.09 -3.51 16.30
CA ILE A 206 -14.41 -3.88 15.74
C ILE A 206 -14.70 -3.07 14.47
N ALA A 207 -14.51 -1.74 14.55
CA ALA A 207 -14.82 -0.83 13.46
C ALA A 207 -13.97 -1.09 12.20
N SER A 208 -12.73 -1.57 12.36
CA SER A 208 -11.84 -1.91 11.24
C SER A 208 -12.43 -2.94 10.27
N PHE A 209 -13.31 -3.82 10.75
CA PHE A 209 -14.01 -4.81 9.92
C PHE A 209 -15.47 -4.42 9.65
N ALA A 210 -16.18 -3.91 10.65
CA ALA A 210 -17.59 -3.58 10.52
C ALA A 210 -17.82 -2.40 9.55
N ALA A 211 -17.00 -1.34 9.61
CA ALA A 211 -17.18 -0.14 8.80
C ALA A 211 -17.03 -0.38 7.29
N PRO A 212 -15.97 -1.03 6.77
CA PRO A 212 -15.87 -1.29 5.33
C PRO A 212 -17.00 -2.19 4.80
N VAL A 213 -17.43 -3.19 5.58
CA VAL A 213 -18.56 -4.06 5.22
C VAL A 213 -19.88 -3.29 5.19
N ALA A 214 -20.15 -2.49 6.22
CA ALA A 214 -21.34 -1.63 6.27
C ALA A 214 -21.35 -0.61 5.12
N LEU A 215 -20.19 0.00 4.81
CA LEU A 215 -20.05 0.88 3.66
C LEU A 215 -20.32 0.16 2.34
N PHE A 216 -19.80 -1.06 2.17
CA PHE A 216 -20.06 -1.87 0.99
C PHE A 216 -21.57 -2.09 0.79
N PHE A 217 -22.28 -2.59 1.79
CA PHE A 217 -23.74 -2.81 1.70
C PHE A 217 -24.53 -1.51 1.50
N ARG A 218 -24.13 -0.42 2.15
CA ARG A 218 -24.72 0.90 1.93
C ARG A 218 -24.58 1.37 0.47
N GLN A 219 -23.46 1.05 -0.18
CA GLN A 219 -23.22 1.44 -1.58
C GLN A 219 -23.84 0.49 -2.61
N GLN A 220 -24.10 -0.77 -2.23
CA GLN A 220 -24.89 -1.67 -3.07
C GLN A 220 -26.39 -1.33 -3.03
N THR A 221 -26.86 -0.54 -2.06
CA THR A 221 -28.27 -0.24 -1.84
C THR A 221 -28.63 1.24 -2.12
N GLY A 222 -29.87 1.49 -2.52
CA GLY A 222 -30.41 2.85 -2.62
C GLY A 222 -29.93 3.67 -3.83
N GLY A 223 -29.68 3.03 -4.98
CA GLY A 223 -29.35 3.72 -6.23
C GLY A 223 -27.99 4.44 -6.24
N ARG A 224 -27.12 4.15 -5.28
CA ARG A 224 -25.78 4.73 -5.19
C ARG A 224 -24.80 4.08 -6.14
N THR A 225 -23.69 4.76 -6.37
CA THR A 225 -22.56 4.22 -7.13
C THR A 225 -21.91 3.07 -6.35
N PRO A 226 -21.82 1.85 -6.90
CA PRO A 226 -21.38 0.66 -6.17
C PRO A 226 -19.90 0.76 -5.77
N LEU A 227 -19.56 0.14 -4.63
CA LEU A 227 -18.18 -0.10 -4.20
C LEU A 227 -17.69 -1.39 -4.87
N PRO A 228 -16.64 -1.34 -5.71
CA PRO A 228 -16.11 -2.54 -6.31
C PRO A 228 -15.62 -3.53 -5.24
N LEU A 229 -15.90 -4.82 -5.41
CA LEU A 229 -15.53 -5.86 -4.46
C LEU A 229 -14.01 -5.89 -4.20
N ILE A 230 -13.19 -5.66 -5.23
CA ILE A 230 -11.73 -5.53 -5.06
C ILE A 230 -11.32 -4.35 -4.16
N SER A 231 -12.10 -3.26 -4.16
CA SER A 231 -11.87 -2.13 -3.25
C SER A 231 -12.16 -2.53 -1.81
N LEU A 232 -13.26 -3.27 -1.57
CA LEU A 232 -13.53 -3.85 -0.26
C LEU A 232 -12.40 -4.80 0.15
N LEU A 233 -11.93 -5.67 -0.74
CA LEU A 233 -10.85 -6.61 -0.48
C LEU A 233 -9.57 -5.89 -0.04
N ALA A 234 -9.15 -4.84 -0.74
CA ALA A 234 -7.97 -4.06 -0.36
C ALA A 234 -8.08 -3.44 1.05
N VAL A 235 -9.26 -2.93 1.41
CA VAL A 235 -9.51 -2.36 2.74
C VAL A 235 -9.54 -3.43 3.83
N ILE A 236 -10.20 -4.57 3.58
CA ILE A 236 -10.23 -5.70 4.51
C ILE A 236 -8.84 -6.30 4.68
N CYS A 237 -8.06 -6.42 3.61
CA CYS A 237 -6.70 -6.91 3.66
C CYS A 237 -5.82 -6.05 4.59
N ASN A 238 -5.93 -4.72 4.49
CA ASN A 238 -5.26 -3.79 5.40
C ASN A 238 -5.70 -3.98 6.86
N ALA A 239 -7.00 -4.20 7.12
CA ALA A 239 -7.50 -4.50 8.46
C ALA A 239 -6.95 -5.83 9.00
N VAL A 240 -6.92 -6.88 8.15
CA VAL A 240 -6.35 -8.19 8.48
C VAL A 240 -4.88 -8.08 8.84
N TRP A 241 -4.09 -7.29 8.13
CA TRP A 241 -2.66 -7.11 8.43
C TRP A 241 -2.42 -6.42 9.78
N LEU A 242 -3.18 -5.37 10.07
CA LEU A 242 -2.90 -4.49 11.20
C LEU A 242 -3.56 -4.94 12.51
N VAL A 243 -4.64 -5.72 12.43
CA VAL A 243 -5.47 -6.07 13.60
C VAL A 243 -5.19 -7.48 14.13
N PRO A 244 -5.59 -8.59 13.47
CA PRO A 244 -5.34 -9.94 13.97
C PRO A 244 -3.88 -10.38 13.82
N PHE A 245 -3.24 -10.03 12.71
CA PHE A 245 -1.85 -10.39 12.42
C PHE A 245 -0.85 -9.35 12.92
N SER A 246 -1.20 -8.66 14.03
CA SER A 246 -0.49 -7.50 14.59
C SER A 246 1.04 -7.59 14.56
N TYR A 247 1.69 -6.43 14.69
CA TYR A 247 3.14 -6.22 14.56
C TYR A 247 4.08 -7.08 15.45
N GLN A 248 3.54 -8.00 16.24
CA GLN A 248 4.21 -8.74 17.30
C GLN A 248 4.96 -9.98 16.83
N LEU A 249 4.61 -10.56 15.67
CA LEU A 249 5.31 -11.71 15.10
C LEU A 249 6.23 -11.26 13.94
N PRO A 250 7.57 -11.37 14.05
CA PRO A 250 8.49 -10.90 13.02
C PRO A 250 8.21 -11.46 11.62
N LEU A 251 7.92 -12.75 11.51
CA LEU A 251 7.61 -13.39 10.23
C LEU A 251 6.32 -12.83 9.60
N VAL A 252 5.31 -12.59 10.42
CA VAL A 252 4.02 -12.00 9.99
C VAL A 252 4.23 -10.57 9.53
N MET A 253 5.00 -9.80 10.30
CA MET A 253 5.37 -8.43 9.94
C MET A 253 6.10 -8.34 8.61
N ILE A 254 7.08 -9.20 8.41
CA ILE A 254 7.81 -9.25 7.15
C ILE A 254 6.87 -9.65 6.00
N THR A 255 5.98 -10.61 6.24
CA THR A 255 4.97 -11.03 5.25
C THR A 255 4.04 -9.88 4.86
N VAL A 256 3.54 -9.10 5.82
CA VAL A 256 2.73 -7.89 5.56
C VAL A 256 3.52 -6.90 4.71
N THR A 257 4.78 -6.60 5.06
CA THR A 257 5.60 -5.64 4.29
C THR A 257 5.87 -6.12 2.86
N VAL A 258 6.07 -7.43 2.66
CA VAL A 258 6.22 -8.04 1.34
C VAL A 258 4.97 -7.84 0.50
N PHE A 259 3.79 -8.16 1.02
CA PHE A 259 2.54 -8.03 0.26
C PHE A 259 2.12 -6.57 0.04
N HIS A 260 2.36 -5.69 1.01
CA HIS A 260 2.24 -4.23 0.82
C HIS A 260 3.12 -3.76 -0.35
N GLY A 261 4.39 -4.19 -0.36
CA GLY A 261 5.32 -3.85 -1.43
C GLY A 261 4.91 -4.41 -2.79
N LEU A 262 4.37 -5.65 -2.85
CA LEU A 262 3.87 -6.25 -4.09
C LEU A 262 2.66 -5.50 -4.66
N GLN A 263 1.72 -5.07 -3.82
CA GLN A 263 0.58 -4.23 -4.25
C GLN A 263 1.06 -2.95 -4.94
N TYR A 264 1.98 -2.24 -4.27
CA TYR A 264 2.56 -1.02 -4.81
C TYR A 264 3.31 -1.28 -6.11
N LEU A 265 4.18 -2.28 -6.11
CA LEU A 265 5.05 -2.60 -7.25
C LEU A 265 4.21 -2.93 -8.48
N ALA A 266 3.11 -3.68 -8.31
CA ALA A 266 2.16 -3.94 -9.38
C ALA A 266 1.58 -2.65 -9.96
N ILE A 267 1.07 -1.75 -9.11
CA ILE A 267 0.47 -0.48 -9.57
C ILE A 267 1.51 0.41 -10.25
N VAL A 268 2.68 0.64 -9.65
CA VAL A 268 3.70 1.52 -10.22
C VAL A 268 4.26 0.97 -11.54
N MET A 269 4.41 -0.36 -11.66
CA MET A 269 4.78 -1.03 -12.91
C MET A 269 3.73 -0.82 -14.00
N ILE A 270 2.45 -1.01 -13.69
CA ILE A 270 1.34 -0.78 -14.63
C ILE A 270 1.37 0.66 -15.13
N VAL A 271 1.53 1.63 -14.23
CA VAL A 271 1.59 3.06 -14.59
C VAL A 271 2.81 3.33 -15.46
N HIS A 272 4.00 2.84 -15.08
CA HIS A 272 5.24 3.03 -15.84
C HIS A 272 5.14 2.47 -17.26
N VAL A 273 4.66 1.23 -17.41
CA VAL A 273 4.48 0.58 -18.71
C VAL A 273 3.50 1.34 -19.57
N LYS A 274 2.36 1.78 -19.02
CA LYS A 274 1.36 2.56 -19.76
C LYS A 274 1.90 3.90 -20.25
N GLU A 275 2.71 4.59 -19.45
CA GLU A 275 3.35 5.84 -19.86
C GLU A 275 4.38 5.62 -20.97
N ARG A 276 5.19 4.56 -20.88
CA ARG A 276 6.18 4.21 -21.91
C ARG A 276 5.52 3.75 -23.21
N ALA A 277 4.43 2.99 -23.13
CA ALA A 277 3.67 2.55 -24.31
C ALA A 277 3.02 3.73 -25.05
N ARG A 278 2.63 4.80 -24.33
CA ARG A 278 2.15 6.03 -24.98
C ARG A 278 3.26 6.82 -25.68
N ALA A 279 4.50 6.67 -25.23
CA ALA A 279 5.66 7.35 -25.80
C ALA A 279 6.31 6.59 -26.98
N GLY A 280 5.88 5.35 -27.28
CA GLY A 280 6.40 4.60 -28.42
C GLY A 280 5.85 3.17 -28.57
N ASN A 281 5.99 2.61 -29.77
CA ASN A 281 5.51 1.27 -30.12
C ASN A 281 6.57 0.21 -29.80
N GLY A 282 6.59 -0.28 -28.56
CA GLY A 282 7.44 -1.40 -28.13
C GLY A 282 6.68 -2.38 -27.23
N PRO A 283 7.15 -3.63 -27.11
CA PRO A 283 6.48 -4.62 -26.27
C PRO A 283 6.55 -4.21 -24.79
N ALA A 284 5.42 -4.32 -24.10
CA ALA A 284 5.23 -3.86 -22.72
C ALA A 284 6.23 -4.46 -21.69
N TRP A 285 6.78 -5.65 -21.97
CA TRP A 285 7.73 -6.31 -21.07
C TRP A 285 9.07 -5.57 -20.97
N ARG A 286 9.51 -4.86 -22.02
CA ARG A 286 10.80 -4.15 -22.04
C ARG A 286 10.86 -3.02 -21.01
N PRO A 287 9.94 -2.05 -21.00
CA PRO A 287 9.93 -1.02 -19.97
C PRO A 287 9.66 -1.58 -18.58
N ALA A 288 8.87 -2.66 -18.45
CA ALA A 288 8.65 -3.32 -17.16
C ALA A 288 9.94 -3.92 -16.60
N ALA A 289 10.67 -4.71 -17.42
CA ALA A 289 11.92 -5.34 -17.03
C ALA A 289 12.98 -4.30 -16.69
N GLY A 290 13.17 -3.27 -17.53
CA GLY A 290 14.14 -2.20 -17.28
C GLY A 290 13.85 -1.44 -15.98
N PHE A 291 12.58 -1.11 -15.72
CA PHE A 291 12.18 -0.45 -14.47
C PHE A 291 12.45 -1.36 -13.27
N TYR A 292 12.02 -2.62 -13.31
CA TYR A 292 12.19 -3.54 -12.19
C TYR A 292 13.67 -3.87 -11.91
N THR A 293 14.48 -4.05 -12.96
CA THR A 293 15.94 -4.22 -12.82
C THR A 293 16.57 -3.00 -12.15
N ALA A 294 16.19 -1.78 -12.54
CA ALA A 294 16.67 -0.58 -11.87
C ALA A 294 16.27 -0.55 -10.38
N CYS A 295 15.05 -0.98 -10.05
CA CYS A 295 14.61 -1.12 -8.65
C CYS A 295 15.47 -2.13 -7.89
N LEU A 296 15.79 -3.29 -8.46
CA LEU A 296 16.65 -4.30 -7.81
C LEU A 296 18.07 -3.79 -7.58
N VAL A 297 18.65 -3.08 -8.55
CA VAL A 297 19.98 -2.47 -8.40
C VAL A 297 19.97 -1.45 -7.26
N VAL A 298 19.03 -0.51 -7.28
CA VAL A 298 18.91 0.50 -6.22
C VAL A 298 18.62 -0.14 -4.87
N ALA A 299 17.77 -1.17 -4.81
CA ALA A 299 17.50 -1.93 -3.60
C ALA A 299 18.77 -2.59 -3.04
N TYR A 300 19.61 -3.17 -3.90
CA TYR A 300 20.87 -3.78 -3.49
C TYR A 300 21.82 -2.74 -2.90
N LEU A 301 21.95 -1.58 -3.54
CA LEU A 301 22.77 -0.48 -3.02
C LEU A 301 22.27 -0.03 -1.64
N LEU A 302 20.97 0.19 -1.48
CA LEU A 302 20.36 0.76 -0.27
C LEU A 302 20.31 -0.23 0.90
N PHE A 303 19.92 -1.48 0.68
CA PHE A 303 19.65 -2.44 1.76
C PHE A 303 20.80 -3.42 2.00
N HIS A 304 21.74 -3.56 1.06
CA HIS A 304 22.83 -4.54 1.16
C HIS A 304 24.20 -3.89 1.26
N LEU A 305 24.54 -2.93 0.40
CA LEU A 305 25.86 -2.27 0.46
C LEU A 305 25.92 -1.18 1.52
N TRP A 306 24.90 -0.34 1.62
CA TRP A 306 24.92 0.81 2.52
C TRP A 306 25.08 0.44 4.01
N PRO A 307 24.39 -0.59 4.56
CA PRO A 307 24.64 -1.03 5.93
C PRO A 307 26.08 -1.48 6.17
N ARG A 308 26.72 -2.10 5.18
CA ARG A 308 28.12 -2.53 5.30
C ARG A 308 29.11 -1.37 5.33
N ALA A 309 28.81 -0.25 4.68
CA ALA A 309 29.65 0.94 4.78
C ALA A 309 29.76 1.43 6.25
N TYR A 310 28.67 1.36 7.02
CA TYR A 310 28.70 1.68 8.45
C TYR A 310 29.37 0.60 9.30
N VAL A 311 29.27 -0.67 8.90
CA VAL A 311 30.07 -1.73 9.52
C VAL A 311 31.57 -1.48 9.36
N LEU A 312 32.00 -1.08 8.16
CA LEU A 312 33.40 -0.68 7.91
C LEU A 312 33.81 0.55 8.72
N ALA A 313 32.87 1.42 9.07
CA ALA A 313 33.10 2.56 9.96
C ALA A 313 33.06 2.19 11.47
N GLY A 314 32.93 0.91 11.82
CA GLY A 314 33.00 0.42 13.21
C GLY A 314 31.65 0.21 13.92
N PHE A 315 30.52 0.38 13.23
CA PHE A 315 29.20 0.14 13.81
C PHE A 315 28.76 -1.32 13.69
N SER A 316 27.86 -1.78 14.58
CA SER A 316 27.30 -3.14 14.44
C SER A 316 26.37 -3.23 13.22
N TYR A 317 26.32 -4.41 12.59
CA TYR A 317 25.43 -4.64 11.44
C TYR A 317 23.95 -4.45 11.82
N ALA A 318 23.53 -4.96 12.98
CA ALA A 318 22.15 -4.87 13.45
C ALA A 318 21.70 -3.41 13.62
N GLN A 319 22.51 -2.59 14.29
CA GLN A 319 22.23 -1.16 14.48
C GLN A 319 22.20 -0.42 13.14
N SER A 320 23.22 -0.65 12.29
CA SER A 320 23.33 -0.01 10.97
C SER A 320 22.12 -0.34 10.11
N TYR A 321 21.76 -1.62 10.02
CA TYR A 321 20.63 -2.09 9.22
C TYR A 321 19.31 -1.49 9.72
N LEU A 322 19.03 -1.54 11.03
CA LEU A 322 17.78 -1.03 11.61
C LEU A 322 17.58 0.47 11.35
N LEU A 323 18.62 1.28 11.56
CA LEU A 323 18.53 2.72 11.37
C LEU A 323 18.45 3.11 9.89
N ILE A 324 19.19 2.43 9.02
CA ILE A 324 19.11 2.64 7.57
C ILE A 324 17.72 2.28 7.05
N VAL A 325 17.18 1.12 7.44
CA VAL A 325 15.81 0.71 7.08
C VAL A 325 14.80 1.74 7.57
N SER A 326 14.96 2.27 8.79
CA SER A 326 14.06 3.29 9.34
C SER A 326 14.09 4.58 8.52
N VAL A 327 15.27 5.07 8.15
CA VAL A 327 15.42 6.29 7.33
C VAL A 327 14.91 6.09 5.91
N ILE A 328 15.16 4.93 5.29
CA ILE A 328 14.65 4.60 3.96
C ILE A 328 13.12 4.56 3.97
N ASN A 329 12.52 3.96 4.99
CA ASN A 329 11.06 3.90 5.12
C ASN A 329 10.46 5.31 5.22
N ILE A 330 10.99 6.16 6.11
CA ILE A 330 10.51 7.54 6.26
C ILE A 330 10.67 8.33 4.96
N HIS A 331 11.83 8.22 4.30
CA HIS A 331 12.06 8.83 2.99
C HIS A 331 11.02 8.37 1.96
N HIS A 332 10.81 7.06 1.87
CA HIS A 332 9.83 6.45 0.98
C HIS A 332 8.40 6.94 1.26
N PHE A 333 7.96 7.02 2.52
CA PHE A 333 6.64 7.53 2.89
C PHE A 333 6.42 8.96 2.41
N ILE A 334 7.45 9.80 2.54
CA ILE A 334 7.42 11.18 2.04
C ILE A 334 7.34 11.18 0.52
N VAL A 335 8.25 10.49 -0.18
CA VAL A 335 8.29 10.46 -1.65
C VAL A 335 6.96 9.98 -2.23
N ASP A 336 6.40 8.89 -1.71
CA ASP A 336 5.12 8.36 -2.18
C ASP A 336 3.95 9.33 -1.99
N ALA A 337 3.90 10.03 -0.87
CA ALA A 337 2.87 11.04 -0.62
C ALA A 337 2.88 12.18 -1.66
N TYR A 338 4.02 12.43 -2.30
CA TYR A 338 4.16 13.42 -3.36
C TYR A 338 3.93 12.85 -4.76
N ILE A 339 4.48 11.66 -5.07
CA ILE A 339 4.28 11.01 -6.38
C ILE A 339 2.79 10.79 -6.65
N TRP A 340 2.05 10.33 -5.63
CA TRP A 340 0.66 9.91 -5.79
C TRP A 340 -0.37 10.99 -5.41
N ARG A 341 0.03 12.26 -5.32
CA ARG A 341 -0.90 13.37 -5.07
C ARG A 341 -1.85 13.54 -6.28
N LEU A 342 -3.00 12.88 -6.19
CA LEU A 342 -4.12 12.80 -7.15
C LEU A 342 -4.55 14.12 -7.83
N ARG A 343 -4.28 15.27 -7.21
CA ARG A 343 -4.69 16.58 -7.75
C ARG A 343 -3.76 17.13 -8.83
N ARG A 344 -2.59 16.54 -9.09
CA ARG A 344 -1.57 17.15 -9.97
C ARG A 344 -0.93 16.23 -11.01
N ASP A 345 -1.26 14.94 -11.08
CA ASP A 345 -0.65 14.04 -12.07
C ASP A 345 -1.65 13.58 -13.15
N PRO A 346 -1.55 14.10 -14.39
CA PRO A 346 -2.35 13.65 -15.54
C PRO A 346 -2.21 12.15 -15.81
N GLY A 347 -1.08 11.53 -15.45
CA GLY A 347 -0.83 10.11 -15.62
C GLY A 347 -1.77 9.24 -14.79
N TYR A 348 -2.13 9.68 -13.58
CA TYR A 348 -3.01 8.93 -12.69
C TYR A 348 -4.47 8.96 -13.15
N ALA A 349 -4.96 10.13 -13.58
CA ALA A 349 -6.27 10.28 -14.22
C ALA A 349 -6.37 9.41 -15.48
N ALA A 350 -5.31 9.40 -16.30
CA ALA A 350 -5.25 8.63 -17.53
C ALA A 350 -5.08 7.12 -17.33
N VAL A 351 -4.61 6.65 -16.17
CA VAL A 351 -4.55 5.22 -15.81
C VAL A 351 -5.91 4.75 -15.25
N ALA A 352 -6.59 5.61 -14.48
CA ALA A 352 -7.93 5.34 -13.96
C ALA A 352 -8.99 5.28 -15.07
N THR A 353 -8.86 6.08 -16.14
CA THR A 353 -9.86 6.18 -17.22
C THR A 353 -9.60 5.29 -18.43
N ALA A 354 -8.36 4.85 -18.68
CA ALA A 354 -8.06 4.03 -19.84
C ALA A 354 -8.61 2.60 -19.68
N GLY A 355 -9.63 2.25 -20.47
CA GLY A 355 -10.13 0.88 -20.61
C GLY A 355 -9.04 -0.12 -21.04
N PRO A 356 -9.29 -1.43 -20.94
CA PRO A 356 -8.38 -2.41 -21.55
C PRO A 356 -8.22 -2.09 -23.03
N ALA A 357 -6.99 -2.15 -23.55
CA ALA A 357 -6.77 -2.09 -24.99
C ALA A 357 -7.54 -3.26 -25.63
N PRO A 358 -8.21 -3.05 -26.78
CA PRO A 358 -8.87 -4.14 -27.48
C PRO A 358 -7.84 -5.25 -27.77
N PRO A 359 -8.24 -6.53 -27.71
CA PRO A 359 -7.34 -7.62 -28.05
C PRO A 359 -6.74 -7.38 -29.44
N ALA A 360 -5.43 -7.48 -29.54
CA ALA A 360 -4.71 -7.43 -30.81
C ALA A 360 -5.22 -8.58 -31.69
N GLY A 361 -6.11 -8.27 -32.64
CA GLY A 361 -6.77 -9.27 -33.48
C GLY A 361 -8.15 -8.88 -33.99
N ALA A 362 -8.82 -7.89 -33.39
CA ALA A 362 -10.04 -7.34 -33.99
C ALA A 362 -9.68 -6.31 -35.08
N ALA A 363 -9.10 -6.79 -36.19
CA ALA A 363 -9.12 -6.05 -37.43
C ALA A 363 -10.59 -5.87 -37.82
N VAL A 364 -11.02 -4.63 -37.92
CA VAL A 364 -12.30 -4.24 -38.49
C VAL A 364 -12.30 -4.74 -39.93
N ALA A 365 -13.10 -5.76 -40.21
CA ALA A 365 -13.53 -6.03 -41.57
C ALA A 365 -14.48 -4.89 -41.96
N SER A 366 -13.96 -3.95 -42.76
CA SER A 366 -14.73 -2.97 -43.52
C SER A 366 -14.63 -3.31 -44.99
#